data_AF-A0A1N6VB54-F1
#
_entry.id   AF-A0A1N6VB54-F1
#
_cell.length_a   1.000
_cell.length_b   1.000
_cell.length_c   1.000
_cell.angle_alpha   90.00
_cell.angle_beta   90.00
_cell.angle_gamma   90.00
#
_symmetry.space_group_name_H-M   'P 1'
#
loop_
_entity.id
_entity.type
_entity.pdbx_description
1 polymer ?
#
loop_
_entity_poly.entity_id
_entity_poly.type
_entity_poly.pdbx_seq_one_letter_code
_entity_poly.pdbx_strand_id
1 'polypeptide(L)'
;MKQEIEYQCQELTCQSTFSWAVSFCPFCGVKQTSIKVKVVSPLFVPPSVDKSTPCPIPMHEQVGNAVSGRHSVSTPKGERLPDLVLTEDAQKKFSLHIADNITNSYCDSTTFSVLLRFGKNNLGLDVKRVESILSLTLQRLNIVNEKALLDELAALLHVFTDTEKKLDKKGRVDALQSVCKPRSGLMKGVDPEIAEKYINDFCRENGVMQRSGIWGWKIL
;
A
#
# COMPACT_ATOMS: atom_id res chain seq x y z
N MET A 1 18.59 -9.02 -13.61
CA MET A 1 18.04 -8.69 -12.28
C MET A 1 18.57 -7.32 -11.89
N LYS A 2 17.69 -6.33 -11.72
CA LYS A 2 18.06 -5.00 -11.22
C LYS A 2 17.74 -4.97 -9.73
N GLN A 3 18.75 -4.90 -8.89
CA GLN A 3 18.60 -4.64 -7.46
C GLN A 3 18.69 -3.12 -7.25
N GLU A 4 17.67 -2.53 -6.66
CA GLU A 4 17.73 -1.18 -6.11
C GLU A 4 18.18 -1.31 -4.65
N ILE A 5 19.24 -0.58 -4.29
CA ILE A 5 19.74 -0.48 -2.92
C ILE A 5 19.55 0.97 -2.51
N GLU A 6 18.79 1.19 -1.44
CA GLU A 6 18.56 2.48 -0.79
C GLU A 6 19.75 2.77 0.14
N TYR A 7 20.46 3.87 -0.07
CA TYR A 7 21.53 4.31 0.83
C TYR A 7 21.02 5.43 1.73
N GLN A 8 21.06 5.22 3.05
CA GLN A 8 21.07 6.31 4.03
C GLN A 8 22.49 6.89 4.09
N CYS A 9 22.71 8.06 3.50
CA CYS A 9 23.94 8.81 3.74
C CYS A 9 23.86 9.45 5.14
N GLN A 10 24.56 8.85 6.11
CA GLN A 10 25.00 9.58 7.30
C GLN A 10 26.07 10.60 6.89
N GLU A 11 25.94 11.79 7.46
CA GLU A 11 26.77 12.96 7.24
C GLU A 11 28.26 12.61 7.24
N LEU A 12 28.93 12.84 6.11
CA LEU A 12 30.33 13.29 5.98
C LEU A 12 30.61 13.50 4.48
N THR A 13 30.43 14.76 4.05
CA THR A 13 30.90 15.39 2.80
C THR A 13 31.26 14.47 1.62
N CYS A 14 30.30 14.23 0.72
CA CYS A 14 30.56 13.71 -0.62
C CYS A 14 30.40 14.85 -1.64
N GLN A 15 31.50 15.50 -2.03
CA GLN A 15 31.51 16.39 -3.19
C GLN A 15 31.70 15.55 -4.45
N SER A 16 30.61 15.10 -5.05
CA SER A 16 30.62 14.57 -6.41
C SER A 16 29.68 15.38 -7.29
N THR A 17 30.23 15.99 -8.34
CA THR A 17 29.48 16.62 -9.42
C THR A 17 28.93 15.55 -10.35
N PHE A 18 27.61 15.35 -10.32
CA PHE A 18 26.93 14.44 -11.24
C PHE A 18 26.47 15.17 -12.50
N SER A 19 26.66 14.54 -13.66
CA SER A 19 25.96 14.95 -14.87
C SER A 19 24.49 14.55 -14.74
N TRP A 20 23.61 15.54 -14.81
CA TRP A 20 22.16 15.33 -14.82
C TRP A 20 21.58 15.79 -16.16
N ALA A 21 20.57 15.08 -16.62
CA ALA A 21 19.81 15.45 -17.81
C ALA A 21 18.37 15.78 -17.41
N VAL A 22 17.89 16.94 -17.85
CA VAL A 22 16.47 17.30 -17.74
C VAL A 22 15.78 16.97 -19.05
N SER A 23 14.75 16.15 -18.95
CA SER A 23 13.80 15.86 -20.01
C SER A 23 12.42 16.31 -19.57
N PHE A 24 11.64 16.81 -20.52
CA PHE A 24 10.24 17.15 -20.27
C PHE A 24 9.37 16.02 -20.80
N CYS A 25 8.43 15.55 -19.97
CA CYS A 25 7.45 14.58 -20.44
C CYS A 25 6.55 15.24 -21.49
N PRO A 26 6.48 14.71 -22.73
CA PRO A 26 5.69 15.33 -23.79
C PRO A 26 4.18 15.26 -23.55
N PHE A 27 3.73 14.45 -22.58
CA PHE A 27 2.30 14.25 -22.28
C PHE A 27 1.77 15.10 -21.14
N CYS A 28 2.60 15.42 -20.13
CA CYS A 28 2.15 16.17 -18.94
C CYS A 28 2.98 17.44 -18.66
N GLY A 29 4.04 17.70 -19.43
CA GLY A 29 4.93 18.86 -19.24
C GLY A 29 5.76 18.82 -17.95
N VAL A 30 5.63 17.77 -17.15
CA VAL A 30 6.37 17.63 -15.89
C VAL A 30 7.85 17.43 -16.19
N LYS A 31 8.68 18.26 -15.52
CA LYS A 31 10.13 18.21 -15.59
C LYS A 31 10.62 16.92 -14.93
N GLN A 32 11.24 16.05 -15.71
CA GLN A 32 11.94 14.87 -15.19
C GLN A 32 13.44 15.16 -15.18
N THR A 33 14.07 14.98 -14.01
CA THR A 33 15.52 15.08 -13.86
C THR A 33 16.04 13.68 -13.63
N SER A 34 16.93 13.21 -14.49
CA SER A 34 17.57 11.89 -14.34
C SER A 34 19.05 12.07 -14.06
N ILE A 35 19.53 11.32 -13.08
CA ILE A 35 20.94 11.29 -12.67
C ILE A 35 21.43 9.86 -12.88
N LYS A 36 22.51 9.69 -13.66
CA LYS A 36 23.17 8.39 -13.80
C LYS A 36 24.38 8.35 -12.89
N VAL A 37 24.32 7.51 -11.87
CA VAL A 37 25.45 7.26 -10.96
C VAL A 37 26.12 5.96 -11.34
N LYS A 38 27.44 5.97 -11.54
CA LYS A 38 28.26 4.78 -11.72
C LYS A 38 28.92 4.44 -10.39
N VAL A 39 28.37 3.45 -9.69
CA VAL A 39 28.95 2.96 -8.43
C VAL A 39 30.10 2.01 -8.77
N VAL A 40 31.30 2.32 -8.29
CA VAL A 40 32.45 1.41 -8.35
C VAL A 40 32.64 0.85 -6.95
N SER A 41 32.28 -0.43 -6.76
CA SER A 41 32.49 -1.11 -5.48
C SER A 41 33.98 -1.38 -5.27
N PRO A 42 34.54 -1.14 -4.07
CA PRO A 42 35.90 -1.59 -3.76
C PRO A 42 35.97 -3.12 -3.71
N LEU A 43 37.05 -3.67 -4.26
CA LEU A 43 37.35 -5.10 -4.23
C LEU A 43 37.59 -5.54 -2.78
N PHE A 44 36.75 -6.44 -2.27
CA PHE A 44 36.93 -7.03 -0.94
C PHE A 44 38.05 -8.09 -1.00
N VAL A 45 39.17 -7.84 -0.34
CA VAL A 45 40.22 -8.84 -0.12
C VAL A 45 39.98 -9.47 1.26
N PRO A 46 39.59 -10.76 1.35
CA PRO A 46 39.37 -11.40 2.64
C PRO A 46 40.70 -11.73 3.33
N PRO A 47 40.83 -11.52 4.66
CA PRO A 47 41.98 -12.00 5.42
C PRO A 47 41.84 -13.52 5.68
N SER A 48 42.90 -14.27 5.35
CA SER A 48 43.07 -15.68 5.71
C SER A 48 43.65 -15.81 7.13
N VAL A 49 42.96 -16.46 8.07
CA VAL A 49 43.59 -17.01 9.29
C VAL A 49 42.90 -18.31 9.72
N ASP A 50 43.75 -19.24 10.15
CA ASP A 50 43.62 -20.67 10.42
C ASP A 50 42.69 -21.13 11.56
N LYS A 51 42.38 -22.44 11.47
CA LYS A 51 41.62 -23.30 12.38
C LYS A 51 42.29 -23.52 13.74
N SER A 52 41.51 -23.57 14.84
CA SER A 52 41.44 -24.72 15.77
C SER A 52 40.44 -24.51 16.95
N THR A 53 39.72 -25.59 17.27
CA THR A 53 38.59 -25.88 18.19
C THR A 53 39.04 -26.06 19.69
N PRO A 54 38.21 -26.52 20.68
CA PRO A 54 36.82 -26.28 21.13
C PRO A 54 36.69 -25.87 22.65
N CYS A 55 35.44 -25.60 23.11
CA CYS A 55 35.01 -25.31 24.50
C CYS A 55 35.25 -26.44 25.54
N PRO A 56 35.06 -26.20 26.86
CA PRO A 56 33.74 -26.46 27.46
C PRO A 56 33.29 -25.55 28.64
N ILE A 57 31.98 -25.71 28.92
CA ILE A 57 31.05 -25.12 29.90
C ILE A 57 31.41 -25.45 31.37
N PRO A 58 30.89 -24.68 32.34
CA PRO A 58 30.29 -25.32 33.52
C PRO A 58 28.85 -24.85 33.81
N MET A 59 28.00 -25.83 34.12
CA MET A 59 26.65 -25.68 34.69
C MET A 59 26.72 -25.36 36.18
N HIS A 60 25.67 -24.72 36.71
CA HIS A 60 25.23 -24.94 38.09
C HIS A 60 23.69 -24.80 38.23
N GLU A 61 23.13 -25.84 38.85
CA GLU A 61 21.82 -26.06 39.49
C GLU A 61 21.42 -24.96 40.51
N GLN A 62 20.20 -24.81 41.07
CA GLN A 62 18.84 -25.40 41.04
C GLN A 62 17.96 -24.50 41.98
N VAL A 63 16.64 -24.81 42.06
CA VAL A 63 15.66 -24.53 43.16
C VAL A 63 14.95 -23.16 43.12
N GLY A 64 13.61 -23.03 43.21
CA GLY A 64 12.52 -23.99 43.38
C GLY A 64 11.13 -23.31 43.50
N ASN A 65 10.07 -24.14 43.40
CA ASN A 65 8.73 -24.13 44.04
C ASN A 65 7.91 -22.81 44.20
N ALA A 66 6.57 -22.75 44.25
CA ALA A 66 5.40 -23.57 43.91
C ALA A 66 4.16 -22.75 44.39
N VAL A 67 3.06 -22.77 43.60
CA VAL A 67 1.65 -22.87 44.04
C VAL A 67 0.88 -21.69 44.70
N SER A 68 -0.41 -21.60 44.29
CA SER A 68 -1.63 -21.10 44.97
C SER A 68 -2.14 -19.71 44.52
N GLY A 69 -3.43 -19.45 44.24
CA GLY A 69 -4.66 -20.24 44.32
C GLY A 69 -5.92 -19.42 43.96
N ARG A 70 -6.79 -20.04 43.14
CA ARG A 70 -8.28 -20.04 43.02
C ARG A 70 -9.22 -18.86 43.42
N HIS A 71 -10.13 -18.59 42.46
CA HIS A 71 -11.62 -18.48 42.47
C HIS A 71 -12.42 -17.42 43.27
N SER A 72 -13.33 -16.73 42.56
CA SER A 72 -14.82 -16.74 42.70
C SER A 72 -15.43 -15.77 41.65
N VAL A 73 -16.35 -16.11 40.72
CA VAL A 73 -17.75 -16.62 40.73
C VAL A 73 -18.82 -15.50 40.70
N SER A 74 -19.41 -15.33 39.49
CA SER A 74 -20.82 -14.98 39.11
C SER A 74 -21.40 -13.59 39.48
N THR A 75 -22.34 -12.95 38.76
CA THR A 75 -23.48 -13.38 37.89
C THR A 75 -24.00 -12.14 37.06
N PRO A 76 -25.08 -12.18 36.24
CA PRO A 76 -25.13 -11.58 34.90
C PRO A 76 -26.09 -10.38 34.76
N LYS A 77 -25.88 -9.52 33.75
CA LYS A 77 -26.98 -8.77 33.10
C LYS A 77 -26.52 -8.02 31.84
N GLY A 78 -27.20 -8.31 30.73
CA GLY A 78 -27.24 -7.45 29.55
C GLY A 78 -26.26 -7.83 28.44
N GLU A 79 -26.60 -8.84 27.64
CA GLU A 79 -26.03 -9.00 26.30
C GLU A 79 -26.48 -7.82 25.42
N ARG A 80 -25.78 -6.70 25.57
CA ARG A 80 -25.34 -5.95 24.40
C ARG A 80 -24.12 -6.71 23.88
N LEU A 81 -24.09 -7.04 22.59
CA LEU A 81 -22.88 -7.52 21.93
C LEU A 81 -21.70 -6.69 22.48
N PRO A 82 -20.67 -7.30 23.08
CA PRO A 82 -19.51 -6.51 23.46
C PRO A 82 -18.97 -5.91 22.16
N ASP A 83 -18.87 -4.59 22.11
CA ASP A 83 -17.85 -3.96 21.29
C ASP A 83 -16.57 -4.69 21.66
N LEU A 84 -16.17 -5.65 20.83
CA LEU A 84 -14.98 -6.46 21.03
C LEU A 84 -13.85 -5.45 21.19
N VAL A 85 -13.38 -5.30 22.43
CA VAL A 85 -12.26 -4.44 22.76
C VAL A 85 -11.11 -4.97 21.92
N LEU A 86 -10.79 -4.23 20.87
CA LEU A 86 -9.71 -4.54 19.98
C LEU A 86 -8.44 -4.56 20.83
N THR A 87 -7.84 -5.73 21.00
CA THR A 87 -6.59 -5.82 21.75
C THR A 87 -5.54 -5.01 21.00
N GLU A 88 -4.86 -4.08 21.67
CA GLU A 88 -3.81 -3.26 21.04
C GLU A 88 -2.77 -4.13 20.33
N ASP A 89 -2.47 -5.30 20.90
CA ASP A 89 -1.59 -6.31 20.30
C ASP A 89 -2.08 -6.85 18.95
N ALA A 90 -3.39 -7.09 18.81
CA ALA A 90 -3.98 -7.60 17.57
C ALA A 90 -3.92 -6.54 16.47
N GLN A 91 -4.21 -5.27 16.82
CA GLN A 91 -4.11 -4.15 15.90
C GLN A 91 -2.66 -3.90 15.47
N LYS A 92 -1.71 -3.97 16.41
CA LYS A 92 -0.28 -3.82 16.13
C LYS A 92 0.21 -4.94 15.21
N LYS A 93 -0.17 -6.19 15.47
CA LYS A 93 0.15 -7.34 14.61
C LYS A 93 -0.42 -7.17 13.20
N PHE A 94 -1.65 -6.67 13.09
CA PHE A 94 -2.25 -6.40 11.78
C PHE A 94 -1.51 -5.28 11.03
N SER A 95 -1.13 -4.21 11.73
CA SER A 95 -0.38 -3.09 11.14
C SER A 95 0.99 -3.52 10.62
N LEU A 96 1.71 -4.36 11.37
CA LEU A 96 2.97 -4.96 10.92
C LEU A 96 2.74 -5.85 9.69
N HIS A 97 1.70 -6.69 9.72
CA HIS A 97 1.38 -7.55 8.57
C HIS A 97 1.06 -6.75 7.31
N ILE A 98 0.38 -5.61 7.42
CA ILE A 98 0.13 -4.70 6.29
C ILE A 98 1.47 -4.18 5.73
N ALA A 99 2.37 -3.70 6.59
CA ALA A 99 3.66 -3.17 6.16
C ALA A 99 4.52 -4.24 5.48
N ASP A 100 4.53 -5.47 5.99
CA ASP A 100 5.34 -6.58 5.45
C ASP A 100 4.85 -7.10 4.10
N ASN A 101 3.56 -6.94 3.78
CA ASN A 101 2.96 -7.48 2.56
C ASN A 101 2.87 -6.46 1.41
N ILE A 102 3.20 -5.20 1.65
CA ILE A 102 3.10 -4.15 0.63
C ILE A 102 4.49 -3.76 0.16
N THR A 103 4.76 -4.05 -1.10
CA THR A 103 5.98 -3.63 -1.78
C THR A 103 5.68 -2.38 -2.62
N ASN A 104 6.63 -1.45 -2.68
CA ASN A 104 6.56 -0.24 -3.53
C ASN A 104 5.48 0.80 -3.16
N SER A 105 5.00 0.82 -1.91
CA SER A 105 4.01 1.80 -1.43
C SER A 105 2.70 1.82 -2.24
N TYR A 106 2.30 0.68 -2.80
CA TYR A 106 1.07 0.53 -3.57
C TYR A 106 0.33 -0.74 -3.15
N CYS A 107 -0.93 -0.57 -2.75
CA CYS A 107 -1.83 -1.66 -2.38
C CYS A 107 -2.86 -1.85 -3.49
N ASP A 108 -2.61 -2.84 -4.36
CA ASP A 108 -3.56 -3.25 -5.39
C ASP A 108 -4.79 -3.95 -4.78
N SER A 109 -5.86 -4.09 -5.58
CA SER A 109 -7.12 -4.72 -5.17
C SER A 109 -7.00 -6.17 -4.69
N THR A 110 -6.03 -6.94 -5.21
CA THR A 110 -5.79 -8.33 -4.78
C THR A 110 -5.15 -8.35 -3.40
N THR A 111 -4.09 -7.57 -3.22
CA THR A 111 -3.39 -7.39 -1.94
C THR A 111 -4.34 -6.85 -0.87
N PHE A 112 -5.17 -5.85 -1.22
CA PHE A 112 -6.19 -5.31 -0.33
C PHE A 112 -7.17 -6.40 0.15
N SER A 113 -7.66 -7.23 -0.77
CA SER A 113 -8.60 -8.31 -0.46
C SER A 113 -8.00 -9.37 0.46
N VAL A 114 -6.70 -9.69 0.27
CA VAL A 114 -5.96 -10.60 1.15
C VAL A 114 -5.81 -10.02 2.55
N LEU A 115 -5.38 -8.76 2.66
CA LEU A 115 -5.22 -8.05 3.94
C LEU A 115 -6.56 -7.91 4.67
N LEU A 116 -7.65 -7.63 3.94
CA LEU A 116 -8.99 -7.54 4.51
C LEU A 116 -9.44 -8.88 5.10
N ARG A 117 -9.21 -9.99 4.39
CA ARG A 117 -9.50 -11.34 4.89
C ARG A 117 -8.66 -11.69 6.11
N PHE A 118 -7.37 -11.36 6.08
CA PHE A 118 -6.49 -11.56 7.23
C PHE A 118 -6.97 -10.77 8.44
N GLY A 119 -7.28 -9.48 8.27
CA GLY A 119 -7.77 -8.62 9.35
C GLY A 119 -9.09 -9.12 9.93
N LYS A 120 -10.04 -9.55 9.08
CA LYS A 120 -11.30 -10.18 9.52
C LYS A 120 -11.05 -11.39 10.43
N ASN A 121 -10.13 -12.26 10.02
CA ASN A 121 -9.84 -13.49 10.76
C ASN A 121 -9.06 -13.25 12.06
N ASN A 122 -8.23 -12.20 12.12
CA ASN A 122 -7.34 -11.95 13.27
C ASN A 122 -7.91 -10.94 14.28
N LEU A 123 -8.76 -10.00 13.85
CA LEU A 123 -9.29 -8.95 14.71
C LEU A 123 -10.68 -9.28 15.28
N GLY A 124 -11.38 -10.28 14.72
CA GLY A 124 -12.74 -10.63 15.15
C GLY A 124 -13.76 -9.51 14.90
N LEU A 125 -13.45 -8.56 14.01
CA LEU A 125 -14.30 -7.43 13.65
C LEU A 125 -15.12 -7.74 12.39
N ASP A 126 -16.20 -6.97 12.21
CA ASP A 126 -16.93 -6.96 10.94
C ASP A 126 -16.06 -6.40 9.80
N VAL A 127 -16.42 -6.76 8.58
CA VAL A 127 -15.64 -6.42 7.38
C VAL A 127 -15.48 -4.91 7.21
N LYS A 128 -16.52 -4.10 7.51
CA LYS A 128 -16.46 -2.65 7.32
C LYS A 128 -15.51 -2.00 8.31
N ARG A 129 -15.50 -2.45 9.56
CA ARG A 129 -14.52 -2.00 10.57
C ARG A 129 -13.09 -2.37 10.16
N VAL A 130 -12.85 -3.59 9.68
CA VAL A 130 -11.51 -3.99 9.21
C VAL A 130 -11.08 -3.17 7.99
N GLU A 131 -11.97 -2.94 7.04
CA GLU A 131 -11.73 -2.12 5.87
C GLU A 131 -11.33 -0.67 6.23
N SER A 132 -12.01 -0.10 7.23
CA SER A 132 -11.70 1.23 7.77
C SER A 132 -10.32 1.26 8.43
N ILE A 133 -9.99 0.25 9.25
CA ILE A 133 -8.68 0.13 9.90
C ILE A 133 -7.59 -0.03 8.84
N LEU A 134 -7.79 -0.90 7.86
CA LEU A 134 -6.85 -1.12 6.75
C LEU A 134 -6.61 0.19 6.00
N SER A 135 -7.67 0.89 5.59
CA SER A 135 -7.57 2.16 4.85
C SER A 135 -6.83 3.24 5.64
N LEU A 136 -7.11 3.38 6.95
CA LEU A 136 -6.41 4.31 7.83
C LEU A 136 -4.92 3.95 7.99
N THR A 137 -4.60 2.67 8.10
CA THR A 137 -3.21 2.21 8.20
C THR A 137 -2.45 2.48 6.90
N LEU A 138 -3.05 2.19 5.74
CA LEU A 138 -2.45 2.52 4.44
C LEU A 138 -2.17 4.02 4.31
N GLN A 139 -3.13 4.86 4.71
CA GLN A 139 -2.96 6.31 4.72
C GLN A 139 -1.80 6.76 5.63
N ARG A 140 -1.70 6.21 6.85
CA ARG A 140 -0.61 6.53 7.79
C ARG A 140 0.76 6.12 7.27
N LEU A 141 0.82 5.03 6.52
CA LEU A 141 2.04 4.52 5.90
C LEU A 141 2.36 5.22 4.57
N ASN A 142 1.55 6.20 4.13
CA ASN A 142 1.65 6.83 2.81
C ASN A 142 1.64 5.81 1.65
N ILE A 143 0.81 4.78 1.79
CA ILE A 143 0.62 3.73 0.79
C ILE A 143 -0.62 4.06 -0.04
N VAL A 144 -0.49 3.95 -1.37
CA VAL A 144 -1.62 4.11 -2.29
C VAL A 144 -2.62 2.98 -2.08
N ASN A 145 -3.88 3.32 -1.85
CA ASN A 145 -4.99 2.37 -1.79
C ASN A 145 -5.74 2.38 -3.12
N GLU A 146 -5.45 1.42 -4.01
CA GLU A 146 -6.08 1.32 -5.33
C GLU A 146 -7.60 1.28 -5.22
N LYS A 147 -8.13 0.46 -4.31
CA LYS A 147 -9.57 0.31 -4.13
C LYS A 147 -10.24 1.65 -3.81
N ALA A 148 -9.68 2.41 -2.86
CA ALA A 148 -10.24 3.71 -2.47
C ALA A 148 -10.22 4.71 -3.64
N LEU A 149 -9.14 4.74 -4.43
CA LEU A 149 -9.07 5.61 -5.61
C LEU A 149 -10.06 5.17 -6.70
N LEU A 150 -10.27 3.87 -6.89
CA LEU A 150 -11.29 3.37 -7.82
C LEU A 150 -12.73 3.65 -7.34
N ASP A 151 -12.99 3.60 -6.03
CA ASP A 151 -14.28 4.00 -5.45
C ASP A 151 -14.56 5.50 -5.69
N GLU A 152 -13.53 6.34 -5.54
CA GLU A 152 -13.63 7.77 -5.88
C GLU A 152 -13.82 8.02 -7.38
N LEU A 153 -13.15 7.24 -8.23
CA LEU A 153 -13.34 7.28 -9.68
C LEU A 153 -14.79 6.94 -10.04
N ALA A 154 -15.36 5.89 -9.44
CA ALA A 154 -16.75 5.51 -9.63
C ALA A 154 -17.70 6.63 -9.24
N ALA A 155 -17.49 7.25 -8.07
CA ALA A 155 -18.30 8.38 -7.62
C ALA A 155 -18.23 9.56 -8.60
N LEU A 156 -17.05 9.86 -9.14
CA LEU A 156 -16.88 10.92 -10.13
C LEU A 156 -17.56 10.58 -11.47
N LEU A 157 -17.50 9.33 -11.91
CA LEU A 157 -18.19 8.88 -13.13
C LEU A 157 -19.71 8.96 -12.97
N HIS A 158 -20.25 8.64 -11.79
CA HIS A 158 -21.67 8.87 -11.49
C HIS A 158 -22.06 10.34 -11.63
N VAL A 159 -21.25 11.26 -11.08
CA VAL A 159 -21.46 12.71 -11.23
C VAL A 159 -21.52 13.12 -12.71
N PHE A 160 -20.68 12.54 -13.57
CA PHE A 160 -20.68 12.87 -15.00
C PHE A 160 -21.83 12.22 -15.78
N THR A 161 -22.29 11.05 -15.37
CA THR A 161 -23.08 10.16 -16.26
C THR A 161 -24.49 9.90 -15.77
N ASP A 162 -24.85 10.18 -14.52
CA ASP A 162 -26.16 9.83 -13.98
C ASP A 162 -27.32 10.55 -14.69
N THR A 163 -27.08 11.78 -15.16
CA THR A 163 -28.12 12.57 -15.85
C THR A 163 -28.27 12.18 -17.32
N GLU A 164 -27.17 12.13 -18.09
CA GLU A 164 -27.22 11.98 -19.55
C GLU A 164 -26.81 10.59 -20.07
N LYS A 165 -26.27 9.72 -19.19
CA LYS A 165 -25.65 8.43 -19.54
C LYS A 165 -24.62 8.57 -20.67
N LYS A 166 -23.87 9.67 -20.65
CA LYS A 166 -22.82 9.99 -21.62
C LYS A 166 -21.54 10.39 -20.89
N LEU A 167 -20.42 9.86 -21.37
CA LEU A 167 -19.09 10.27 -20.93
C LEU A 167 -18.35 10.87 -22.13
N ASP A 168 -18.17 12.19 -22.10
CA ASP A 168 -17.44 12.91 -23.13
C ASP A 168 -15.91 12.76 -22.95
N LYS A 169 -15.15 13.20 -23.96
CA LYS A 169 -13.68 13.08 -23.94
C LYS A 169 -13.07 13.88 -22.77
N LYS A 170 -13.66 15.03 -22.44
CA LYS A 170 -13.17 15.89 -21.36
C LYS A 170 -13.39 15.22 -20.01
N GLY A 171 -14.61 14.78 -19.71
CA GLY A 171 -14.96 14.07 -18.48
C GLY A 171 -14.13 12.80 -18.28
N ARG A 172 -13.86 12.03 -19.35
CA ARG A 172 -12.95 10.88 -19.28
C ARG A 172 -11.53 11.29 -18.87
N VAL A 173 -10.98 12.33 -19.48
CA VAL A 173 -9.62 12.83 -19.14
C VAL A 173 -9.59 13.39 -17.72
N ASP A 174 -10.60 14.16 -17.33
CA ASP A 174 -10.71 14.72 -15.97
C ASP A 174 -10.79 13.60 -14.93
N ALA A 175 -11.56 12.54 -15.21
CA ALA A 175 -11.67 11.35 -14.36
C ALA A 175 -10.33 10.64 -14.21
N LEU A 176 -9.62 10.33 -15.31
CA LEU A 176 -8.29 9.71 -15.25
C LEU A 176 -7.30 10.57 -14.49
N GLN A 177 -7.27 11.88 -14.74
CA GLN A 177 -6.36 12.77 -14.06
C GLN A 177 -6.61 12.86 -12.55
N SER A 178 -7.86 12.65 -12.10
CA SER A 178 -8.20 12.73 -10.67
C SER A 178 -7.59 11.60 -9.83
N VAL A 179 -7.35 10.42 -10.44
CA VAL A 179 -6.87 9.23 -9.72
C VAL A 179 -5.47 8.77 -10.12
N CYS A 180 -5.02 9.07 -11.35
CA CYS A 180 -3.70 8.69 -11.81
C CYS A 180 -2.60 9.67 -11.37
N LYS A 181 -2.96 10.91 -10.99
CA LYS A 181 -1.98 11.87 -10.46
C LYS A 181 -1.61 11.53 -9.02
N PRO A 182 -0.32 11.55 -8.65
CA PRO A 182 0.09 11.39 -7.26
C PRO A 182 -0.56 12.46 -6.37
N ARG A 183 -1.09 12.04 -5.22
CA ARG A 183 -1.61 12.96 -4.19
C ARG A 183 -0.47 13.54 -3.37
N SER A 184 -0.71 14.66 -2.71
CA SER A 184 0.21 15.20 -1.72
C SER A 184 0.59 14.14 -0.69
N GLY A 185 1.88 13.82 -0.59
CA GLY A 185 2.40 12.78 0.32
C GLY A 185 2.49 11.37 -0.28
N LEU A 186 1.92 11.11 -1.46
CA LEU A 186 2.01 9.82 -2.15
C LEU A 186 2.92 9.93 -3.39
N MET A 187 3.68 8.87 -3.65
CA MET A 187 4.62 8.84 -4.79
C MET A 187 3.94 8.54 -6.14
N LYS A 188 2.75 7.91 -6.12
CA LYS A 188 2.04 7.42 -7.33
C LYS A 188 0.53 7.57 -7.16
N GLY A 189 -0.19 7.63 -8.28
CA GLY A 189 -1.64 7.40 -8.34
C GLY A 189 -1.96 5.97 -8.80
N VAL A 190 -3.20 5.72 -9.22
CA VAL A 190 -3.58 4.46 -9.89
C VAL A 190 -2.85 4.33 -11.23
N ASP A 191 -2.51 3.10 -11.61
CA ASP A 191 -2.00 2.82 -12.94
C ASP A 191 -3.03 3.27 -14.02
N PRO A 192 -2.61 4.08 -15.02
CA PRO A 192 -3.51 4.53 -16.08
C PRO A 192 -4.25 3.40 -16.82
N GLU A 193 -3.61 2.24 -17.03
CA GLU A 193 -4.24 1.11 -17.70
C GLU A 193 -5.36 0.49 -16.85
N ILE A 194 -5.15 0.41 -15.53
CA ILE A 194 -6.17 -0.07 -14.57
C ILE A 194 -7.34 0.91 -14.54
N ALA A 195 -7.06 2.22 -14.44
CA ALA A 195 -8.10 3.24 -14.41
C ALA A 195 -8.89 3.29 -15.73
N GLU A 196 -8.23 3.17 -16.88
CA GLU A 196 -8.91 3.13 -18.18
C GLU A 196 -9.80 1.91 -18.34
N LYS A 197 -9.30 0.73 -17.92
CA LYS A 197 -10.10 -0.49 -17.90
C LYS A 197 -11.32 -0.32 -17.00
N TYR A 198 -11.14 0.24 -15.80
CA TYR A 198 -12.24 0.50 -14.88
C TYR A 198 -13.31 1.41 -15.47
N ILE A 199 -12.93 2.52 -16.14
CA ILE A 199 -13.90 3.40 -16.83
C ILE A 199 -14.68 2.63 -17.90
N ASN A 200 -14.03 1.76 -18.66
CA ASN A 200 -14.68 0.98 -19.71
C ASN A 200 -15.67 -0.03 -19.11
N ASP A 201 -15.26 -0.74 -18.07
CA ASP A 201 -16.10 -1.70 -17.35
C ASP A 201 -17.31 -0.98 -16.73
N PHE A 202 -17.10 0.15 -16.05
CA PHE A 202 -18.16 1.01 -15.52
C PHE A 202 -19.15 1.44 -16.60
N CYS A 203 -18.65 1.90 -17.75
CA CYS A 203 -19.52 2.36 -18.83
C CYS A 203 -20.38 1.23 -19.40
N ARG A 204 -19.81 0.04 -19.52
CA ARG A 204 -20.51 -1.16 -19.99
C ARG A 204 -21.59 -1.60 -19.01
N GLU A 205 -21.25 -1.68 -17.73
CA GLU A 205 -22.16 -2.12 -16.66
C GLU A 205 -23.33 -1.14 -16.46
N ASN A 206 -23.08 0.16 -16.64
CA ASN A 206 -24.07 1.22 -16.41
C ASN A 206 -24.74 1.74 -17.69
N GLY A 207 -24.47 1.14 -18.85
CA GLY A 207 -25.03 1.56 -20.14
C GLY A 207 -24.64 2.98 -20.55
N VAL A 208 -23.48 3.47 -20.11
CA VAL A 208 -22.99 4.81 -20.44
C VAL A 208 -22.36 4.80 -21.84
N MET A 209 -22.83 5.72 -22.67
CA MET A 209 -22.27 5.94 -23.99
C MET A 209 -20.97 6.74 -23.92
N GLN A 210 -19.94 6.26 -24.59
CA GLN A 210 -18.67 6.97 -24.76
C GLN A 210 -18.58 7.61 -26.15
N ARG A 211 -17.94 8.77 -26.23
CA ARG A 211 -17.75 9.46 -27.50
C ARG A 211 -16.76 8.69 -28.40
N SER A 212 -17.22 8.29 -29.58
CA SER A 212 -16.44 7.57 -30.59
C SER A 212 -16.31 8.42 -31.86
N GLY A 213 -15.08 8.87 -32.13
CA GLY A 213 -14.78 9.72 -33.28
C GLY A 213 -15.36 11.14 -33.13
N ILE A 214 -15.57 11.81 -34.26
CA ILE A 214 -15.94 13.23 -34.29
C ILE A 214 -17.43 13.43 -33.91
N TRP A 215 -18.29 12.48 -34.26
CA TRP A 215 -19.76 12.64 -34.17
C TRP A 215 -20.54 11.48 -33.52
N GLY A 216 -19.89 10.36 -33.18
CA GLY A 216 -20.58 9.16 -32.70
C GLY A 216 -20.58 9.00 -31.18
N TRP A 217 -21.64 8.41 -30.64
CA TRP A 217 -21.71 7.88 -29.28
C TRP A 217 -21.85 6.36 -29.38
N LYS A 218 -21.07 5.60 -28.60
CA LYS A 218 -21.19 4.14 -28.54
C LYS A 218 -20.92 3.62 -27.14
N ILE A 219 -21.62 2.56 -26.76
CA ILE A 219 -21.27 1.78 -25.57
C ILE A 219 -20.12 0.85 -25.96
N LEU A 220 -19.07 0.81 -25.14
CA LEU A 220 -17.86 0.01 -25.39
C LEU A 220 -17.94 -1.38 -24.76
#